data_AF-A0A9W9UYH4-F1
#
_entry.id   AF-A0A9W9UYH4-F1
#
_cell.length_a   1.000
_cell.length_b   1.000
_cell.length_c   1.000
_cell.angle_alpha   90.00
_cell.angle_beta   90.00
_cell.angle_gamma   90.00
#
_symmetry.space_group_name_H-M   'P 1'
#
loop_
_entity.id
_entity.type
_entity.pdbx_description
1 polymer ?
#
loop_
_entity_poly.entity_id
_entity_poly.type
_entity_poly.pdbx_seq_one_letter_code
_entity_poly.pdbx_strand_id
1 'polypeptide(L)'
;MFNLGVQVINGQKTFIPLENNPEVHTHLCKNLGVSPSLTFHDILSTTPEMLSWIPRPVNALILLCDKPIYLAARSGVEHSIPEYLGSGVDEPVLWMKQTIGHACGLMALLHVVVNLENGKYVTAGSELEKIVNLAVDLGPVERARLLYDSRFLEEAHMDAASEGCSIVPLPQEECGFHFIAFVKKDGKVWELNGGMNGPLLRGELEGDLLGEEGLDMTVREFLHAADKEVHRGMILITGATGKQGGSVVKNLLEKSAPFKILAVTRNTNSTAAKKLAQKSSNITLIQGNLEDPAAIFENVKRQASTIVWGVFSVQAANPKNDDERLLCVQLRRPRRREIRPKPNPSPTFHFPTRDREASETKSKRDRDGMDNSPSRGLFENFTPDYFGKVFTTAWQMSLKGKPLQLVATSGIGFFTAAAFMNPEASKNHAFSLAGDELTFDRMSEIFKTLTGEDVPTTYWISVWLMLVSVNELGVMFKWFHDEGYGADIPALKRLNPRSKTFGDWLKEDSQFEG
;
A
#
# COMPACT_ATOMS: atom_id res chain seq x y z
N MET A 1 -12.60 35.49 17.98
CA MET A 1 -12.66 34.33 17.06
C MET A 1 -11.23 34.04 16.62
N PHE A 2 -10.66 32.90 17.01
CA PHE A 2 -9.32 32.52 16.59
C PHE A 2 -9.36 32.17 15.09
N ASN A 3 -8.57 32.89 14.29
CA ASN A 3 -8.45 32.74 12.85
C ASN A 3 -7.66 31.45 12.54
N LEU A 4 -8.35 30.29 12.52
CA LEU A 4 -7.72 28.96 12.43
C LEU A 4 -7.41 28.51 10.99
N GLY A 5 -7.84 29.26 9.97
CA GLY A 5 -7.88 28.79 8.59
C GLY A 5 -6.65 29.06 7.72
N VAL A 6 -6.11 30.27 7.78
CA VAL A 6 -5.03 30.72 6.88
C VAL A 6 -3.77 30.98 7.68
N GLN A 7 -2.65 30.42 7.24
CA GLN A 7 -1.37 30.56 7.91
C GLN A 7 -0.25 30.85 6.92
N VAL A 8 0.78 31.56 7.37
CA VAL A 8 2.00 31.76 6.58
C VAL A 8 3.02 30.72 7.00
N ILE A 9 3.31 29.76 6.13
CA ILE A 9 4.24 28.67 6.36
C ILE A 9 5.43 28.89 5.42
N ASN A 10 6.64 29.00 5.98
CA ASN A 10 7.87 29.26 5.22
C ASN A 10 7.77 30.49 4.29
N GLY A 11 7.04 31.54 4.71
CA GLY A 11 6.84 32.75 3.91
C GLY A 11 5.73 32.65 2.85
N GLN A 12 5.01 31.52 2.78
CA GLN A 12 3.92 31.28 1.84
C GLN A 12 2.57 31.23 2.57
N LYS A 13 1.61 32.04 2.12
CA LYS A 13 0.21 31.93 2.53
C LYS A 13 -0.33 30.55 2.16
N THR A 14 -0.86 29.84 3.14
CA THR A 14 -1.30 28.45 3.04
C THR A 14 -2.70 28.33 3.60
N PHE A 15 -3.58 27.73 2.81
CA PHE A 15 -4.96 27.44 3.18
C PHE A 15 -5.08 26.04 3.79
N ILE A 16 -6.28 25.73 4.25
CA ILE A 16 -6.71 24.36 4.45
C ILE A 16 -7.06 23.75 3.08
N PRO A 17 -6.67 22.49 2.79
CA PRO A 17 -7.00 21.85 1.51
C PRO A 17 -8.50 21.57 1.39
N LEU A 18 -9.04 21.69 0.17
CA LEU A 18 -10.43 21.33 -0.14
C LEU A 18 -10.61 19.82 -0.25
N GLU A 19 -11.76 19.32 0.22
CA GLU A 19 -12.22 17.96 -0.07
C GLU A 19 -12.73 17.91 -1.52
N ASN A 20 -12.35 16.87 -2.29
CA ASN A 20 -12.89 16.68 -3.64
C ASN A 20 -14.28 16.04 -3.57
N ASN A 21 -15.28 16.88 -3.30
CA ASN A 21 -16.66 16.46 -3.08
C ASN A 21 -17.61 17.40 -3.85
N PRO A 22 -18.59 16.88 -4.61
CA PRO A 22 -19.55 17.71 -5.34
C PRO A 22 -20.27 18.75 -4.48
N GLU A 23 -20.61 18.43 -3.22
CA GLU A 23 -21.28 19.36 -2.30
C GLU A 23 -20.36 20.53 -1.95
N VAL A 24 -19.09 20.25 -1.64
CA VAL A 24 -18.07 21.26 -1.32
C VAL A 24 -17.82 22.17 -2.53
N HIS A 25 -17.69 21.62 -3.74
CA HIS A 25 -17.53 22.43 -4.96
C HIS A 25 -18.78 23.27 -5.26
N THR A 26 -19.98 22.72 -5.03
CA THR A 26 -21.24 23.45 -5.21
C THR A 26 -21.35 24.62 -4.23
N HIS A 27 -20.97 24.41 -2.97
CA HIS A 27 -20.95 25.46 -1.95
C HIS A 27 -19.91 26.53 -2.27
N LEU A 28 -18.71 26.14 -2.71
CA LEU A 28 -17.68 27.08 -3.17
C LEU A 28 -18.16 27.90 -4.38
N CYS A 29 -18.82 27.27 -5.36
CA CYS A 29 -19.44 27.97 -6.49
C CYS A 29 -20.46 29.02 -6.04
N LYS A 30 -21.30 28.69 -5.07
CA LYS A 30 -22.27 29.65 -4.49
C LYS A 30 -21.57 30.85 -3.87
N ASN A 31 -20.52 30.61 -3.07
CA ASN A 31 -19.74 31.68 -2.43
C ASN A 31 -19.02 32.57 -3.44
N LEU A 32 -18.59 32.00 -4.56
CA LEU A 32 -17.91 32.71 -5.64
C LEU A 32 -18.86 33.44 -6.60
N GLY A 33 -20.18 33.27 -6.48
CA GLY A 33 -21.14 33.84 -7.43
C GLY A 33 -21.13 33.13 -8.79
N VAL A 34 -20.96 31.81 -8.79
CA VAL A 34 -21.11 30.96 -9.98
C VAL A 34 -22.55 30.48 -10.09
N SER A 35 -23.08 30.44 -11.31
CA SER A 35 -24.45 30.03 -11.61
C SER A 35 -24.72 28.60 -11.12
N PRO A 36 -25.87 28.35 -10.45
CA PRO A 36 -26.27 27.01 -10.01
C PRO A 36 -26.61 26.07 -11.17
N SER A 37 -26.62 26.56 -12.41
CA SER A 37 -26.73 25.71 -13.61
C SER A 37 -25.48 24.84 -13.84
N LEU A 38 -24.34 25.17 -13.24
CA LEU A 38 -23.16 24.32 -13.23
C LEU A 38 -23.26 23.34 -12.07
N THR A 39 -23.34 22.05 -12.38
CA THR A 39 -23.48 20.97 -11.39
C THR A 39 -22.29 20.02 -11.41
N PHE A 40 -21.89 19.53 -10.25
CA PHE A 40 -20.79 18.57 -10.08
C PHE A 40 -21.34 17.15 -9.89
N HIS A 41 -20.68 16.17 -10.52
CA HIS A 41 -21.06 14.75 -10.44
C HIS A 41 -19.83 13.91 -10.12
N ASP A 42 -19.96 12.96 -9.20
CA ASP A 42 -18.90 12.01 -8.92
C ASP A 42 -18.73 11.00 -10.06
N ILE A 43 -17.47 10.78 -10.46
CA ILE A 43 -17.10 9.73 -11.41
C ILE A 43 -16.58 8.54 -10.61
N LEU A 44 -17.45 7.56 -10.38
CA LEU A 44 -17.10 6.36 -9.61
C LEU A 44 -16.22 5.38 -10.38
N SER A 45 -16.34 5.36 -11.72
CA SER A 45 -15.61 4.47 -12.61
C SER A 45 -15.64 5.01 -14.04
N THR A 46 -14.60 4.74 -14.81
CA THR A 46 -14.52 5.02 -16.25
C THR A 46 -15.10 3.90 -17.13
N THR A 47 -15.84 2.96 -16.54
CA THR A 47 -16.53 1.91 -17.30
C THR A 47 -17.75 2.48 -18.03
N PRO A 48 -18.04 2.04 -19.28
CA PRO A 48 -19.16 2.58 -20.05
C PRO A 48 -20.51 2.54 -19.31
N GLU A 49 -20.76 1.49 -18.52
CA GLU A 49 -21.99 1.35 -17.75
C GLU A 49 -22.14 2.44 -16.69
N MET A 50 -21.07 2.73 -15.94
CA MET A 50 -21.09 3.74 -14.88
C MET A 50 -21.12 5.16 -15.44
N LEU A 51 -20.43 5.39 -16.57
CA LEU A 51 -20.43 6.69 -17.24
C LEU A 51 -21.80 7.04 -17.85
N SER A 52 -22.63 6.05 -18.17
CA SER A 52 -23.97 6.26 -18.72
C SER A 52 -24.93 6.99 -17.76
N TRP A 53 -24.62 7.03 -16.46
CA TRP A 53 -25.41 7.72 -15.45
C TRP A 53 -25.10 9.22 -15.34
N ILE A 54 -24.01 9.68 -15.97
CA ILE A 54 -23.56 11.07 -15.90
C ILE A 54 -24.19 11.86 -17.06
N PRO A 55 -24.83 13.02 -16.80
CA PRO A 55 -25.36 13.87 -17.85
C PRO A 55 -24.31 14.30 -18.88
N ARG A 56 -24.69 14.31 -20.16
CA ARG A 56 -23.80 14.62 -21.30
C ARG A 56 -24.28 15.89 -22.02
N PRO A 57 -23.38 16.69 -22.61
CA PRO A 57 -21.92 16.49 -22.70
C PRO A 57 -21.16 16.94 -21.44
N VAL A 58 -19.99 16.33 -21.19
CA VAL A 58 -19.07 16.72 -20.11
C VAL A 58 -17.82 17.38 -20.69
N ASN A 59 -17.72 18.69 -20.54
CA ASN A 59 -16.64 19.50 -21.11
C ASN A 59 -15.60 19.97 -20.10
N ALA A 60 -15.74 19.62 -18.82
CA ALA A 60 -14.72 19.86 -17.81
C ALA A 60 -14.61 18.69 -16.83
N LEU A 61 -13.40 18.43 -16.33
CA LEU A 61 -13.11 17.45 -15.28
C LEU A 61 -12.20 18.08 -14.23
N ILE A 62 -12.50 17.82 -12.97
CA ILE A 62 -11.60 18.09 -11.85
C ILE A 62 -11.11 16.74 -11.33
N LEU A 63 -9.80 16.51 -11.41
CA LEU A 63 -9.15 15.29 -10.93
C LEU A 63 -8.39 15.60 -9.64
N LEU A 64 -8.64 14.82 -8.59
CA LEU A 64 -7.76 14.73 -7.42
C LEU A 64 -6.96 13.43 -7.51
N CYS A 65 -5.63 13.51 -7.41
CA CYS A 65 -4.78 12.32 -7.39
C CYS A 65 -3.67 12.42 -6.34
N ASP A 66 -3.14 11.27 -5.93
CA ASP A 66 -1.99 11.17 -5.03
C ASP A 66 -0.73 11.72 -5.72
N LYS A 67 0.12 12.45 -4.99
CA LYS A 67 1.28 13.17 -5.53
C LYS A 67 2.25 12.26 -6.31
N PRO A 68 2.61 11.06 -5.82
CA PRO A 68 3.28 10.03 -6.62
C PRO A 68 2.66 9.72 -7.98
N ILE A 69 1.33 9.58 -8.06
CA ILE A 69 0.61 9.33 -9.33
C ILE A 69 0.75 10.54 -10.25
N TYR A 70 0.57 11.75 -9.72
CA TYR A 70 0.79 13.00 -10.45
C TYR A 70 2.20 13.07 -11.04
N LEU A 71 3.23 12.87 -10.20
CA LEU A 71 4.62 12.92 -10.61
C LEU A 71 4.93 11.86 -11.69
N ALA A 72 4.41 10.64 -11.53
CA ALA A 72 4.58 9.58 -12.53
C ALA A 72 3.92 9.91 -13.87
N ALA A 73 2.75 10.57 -13.85
CA ALA A 73 2.05 11.01 -15.06
C ALA A 73 2.69 12.26 -15.70
N ARG A 74 3.45 13.07 -14.96
CA ARG A 74 3.89 14.40 -15.45
C ARG A 74 5.40 14.61 -15.54
N SER A 75 6.23 13.76 -14.95
CA SER A 75 7.69 13.90 -14.96
C SER A 75 8.31 13.96 -16.36
N GLY A 76 7.67 13.35 -17.37
CA GLY A 76 8.13 13.36 -18.76
C GLY A 76 7.75 14.60 -19.57
N VAL A 77 6.78 15.40 -19.10
CA VAL A 77 6.18 16.50 -19.86
C VAL A 77 6.34 17.85 -19.15
N GLU A 78 6.36 17.90 -17.82
CA GLU A 78 6.39 19.15 -17.07
C GLU A 78 7.62 20.02 -17.40
N HIS A 79 8.79 19.39 -17.58
CA HIS A 79 10.03 20.08 -17.96
C HIS A 79 10.07 20.58 -19.41
N SER A 80 9.21 20.05 -20.30
CA SER A 80 9.16 20.49 -21.70
C SER A 80 8.19 21.65 -21.92
N ILE A 81 7.41 22.02 -20.90
CA ILE A 81 6.46 23.13 -20.97
C ILE A 81 7.24 24.44 -20.73
N PRO A 82 7.30 25.33 -21.74
CA PRO A 82 7.97 26.62 -21.57
C PRO A 82 7.20 27.47 -20.56
N GLU A 83 7.91 28.42 -19.94
CA GLU A 83 7.26 29.41 -19.09
C GLU A 83 6.22 30.19 -19.88
N TYR A 84 4.99 30.16 -19.39
CA TYR A 84 3.88 30.88 -20.00
C TYR A 84 3.94 32.35 -19.62
N LEU A 85 3.81 33.21 -20.61
CA LEU A 85 3.86 34.67 -20.48
C LEU A 85 2.65 35.35 -21.13
N GLY A 86 1.59 34.58 -21.42
CA GLY A 86 0.37 35.09 -22.04
C GLY A 86 -0.35 36.11 -21.17
N SER A 87 -1.00 37.06 -21.84
CA SER A 87 -1.97 38.00 -21.28
C SER A 87 -2.85 38.57 -22.38
N GLY A 88 -3.99 39.13 -22.00
CA GLY A 88 -4.95 39.77 -22.89
C GLY A 88 -6.05 38.84 -23.41
N VAL A 89 -7.02 39.43 -24.11
CA VAL A 89 -8.24 38.76 -24.59
C VAL A 89 -7.99 37.66 -25.63
N ASP A 90 -6.82 37.66 -26.27
CA ASP A 90 -6.44 36.71 -27.31
C ASP A 90 -5.87 35.39 -26.75
N GLU A 91 -5.73 35.28 -25.42
CA GLU A 91 -5.28 34.04 -24.79
C GLU A 91 -6.24 32.88 -25.10
N PRO A 92 -5.72 31.69 -25.51
CA PRO A 92 -6.58 30.55 -25.78
C PRO A 92 -7.32 30.08 -24.52
N VAL A 93 -6.70 30.22 -23.36
CA VAL A 93 -7.25 29.89 -22.04
C VAL A 93 -6.70 30.86 -21.00
N LEU A 94 -7.54 31.24 -20.04
CA LEU A 94 -7.14 32.03 -18.88
C LEU A 94 -6.48 31.09 -17.85
N TRP A 95 -5.15 31.04 -17.85
CA TRP A 95 -4.36 30.22 -16.93
C TRP A 95 -3.81 31.03 -15.75
N MET A 96 -3.90 30.50 -14.54
CA MET A 96 -3.53 31.16 -13.29
C MET A 96 -2.50 30.32 -12.55
N LYS A 97 -1.30 30.89 -12.33
CA LYS A 97 -0.24 30.25 -11.55
C LYS A 97 -0.64 30.17 -10.08
N GLN A 98 -0.39 29.03 -9.45
CA GLN A 98 -0.65 28.83 -8.03
C GLN A 98 0.54 29.30 -7.20
N THR A 99 0.30 30.23 -6.30
CA THR A 99 1.30 30.73 -5.32
C THR A 99 0.84 30.53 -3.88
N ILE A 100 -0.41 30.13 -3.65
CA ILE A 100 -0.99 29.85 -2.34
C ILE A 100 -0.88 28.35 -2.04
N GLY A 101 -0.34 28.00 -0.86
CA GLY A 101 -0.26 26.63 -0.38
C GLY A 101 -1.65 26.02 -0.18
N HIS A 102 -1.81 24.75 -0.56
CA HIS A 102 -3.07 23.99 -0.48
C HIS A 102 -4.28 24.57 -1.25
N ALA A 103 -4.08 25.59 -2.08
CA ALA A 103 -5.15 26.19 -2.87
C ALA A 103 -5.45 25.45 -4.19
N CYS A 104 -4.83 24.30 -4.47
CA CYS A 104 -4.96 23.62 -5.76
C CYS A 104 -6.41 23.27 -6.13
N GLY A 105 -7.27 22.97 -5.16
CA GLY A 105 -8.70 22.76 -5.38
C GLY A 105 -9.42 24.02 -5.89
N LEU A 106 -9.16 25.19 -5.28
CA LEU A 106 -9.66 26.48 -5.74
C LEU A 106 -9.13 26.81 -7.13
N MET A 107 -7.83 26.61 -7.37
CA MET A 107 -7.23 26.87 -8.66
C MET A 107 -7.84 26.01 -9.77
N ALA A 108 -8.07 24.72 -9.51
CA ALA A 108 -8.72 23.83 -10.45
C ALA A 108 -10.17 24.27 -10.74
N LEU A 109 -10.93 24.65 -9.71
CA LEU A 109 -12.29 25.16 -9.91
C LEU A 109 -12.30 26.46 -10.71
N LEU A 110 -11.45 27.42 -10.38
CA LEU A 110 -11.34 28.69 -11.11
C LEU A 110 -10.98 28.45 -12.58
N HIS A 111 -9.98 27.59 -12.85
CA HIS A 111 -9.61 27.21 -14.21
C HIS A 111 -10.78 26.61 -15.00
N VAL A 112 -11.62 25.78 -14.38
CA VAL A 112 -12.84 25.26 -15.00
C VAL A 112 -13.83 26.40 -15.27
N VAL A 113 -14.22 27.13 -14.24
CA VAL A 113 -15.32 28.10 -14.31
C VAL A 113 -15.06 29.21 -15.32
N VAL A 114 -13.83 29.73 -15.39
CA VAL A 114 -13.50 30.88 -16.26
C VAL A 114 -13.29 30.48 -17.73
N ASN A 115 -12.98 29.20 -18.01
CA ASN A 115 -12.69 28.73 -19.36
C ASN A 115 -13.83 27.91 -19.98
N LEU A 116 -14.64 27.25 -19.16
CA LEU A 116 -15.77 26.45 -19.63
C LEU A 116 -16.81 27.37 -20.27
N GLU A 117 -17.13 27.11 -21.54
CA GLU A 117 -18.06 27.92 -22.34
C GLU A 117 -17.76 29.43 -22.26
N ASN A 118 -16.47 29.81 -22.28
CA ASN A 118 -16.02 31.21 -22.20
C ASN A 118 -16.51 31.94 -20.93
N GLY A 119 -16.55 31.25 -19.78
CA GLY A 119 -16.90 31.87 -18.51
C GLY A 119 -18.40 32.12 -18.31
N LYS A 120 -19.27 31.53 -19.16
CA LYS A 120 -20.73 31.69 -19.11
C LYS A 120 -21.37 31.48 -17.74
N TYR A 121 -20.74 30.67 -16.89
CA TYR A 121 -21.26 30.34 -15.56
C TYR A 121 -20.88 31.36 -14.48
N VAL A 122 -20.00 32.32 -14.76
CA VAL A 122 -19.71 33.42 -13.84
C VAL A 122 -20.89 34.39 -13.84
N THR A 123 -21.48 34.66 -12.67
CA THR A 123 -22.65 35.55 -12.58
C THR A 123 -22.23 37.00 -12.82
N ALA A 124 -22.95 37.68 -13.71
CA ALA A 124 -22.72 39.09 -14.01
C ALA A 124 -22.85 39.97 -12.74
N GLY A 125 -21.92 40.90 -12.56
CA GLY A 125 -21.83 41.78 -11.39
C GLY A 125 -21.24 41.14 -10.13
N SER A 126 -20.92 39.84 -10.15
CA SER A 126 -20.27 39.16 -9.03
C SER A 126 -18.86 39.69 -8.79
N GLU A 127 -18.34 39.51 -7.57
CA GLU A 127 -16.95 39.86 -7.27
C GLU A 127 -15.96 38.99 -8.05
N LEU A 128 -16.32 37.73 -8.33
CA LEU A 128 -15.54 36.85 -9.19
C LEU A 128 -15.42 37.43 -10.61
N GLU A 129 -16.50 37.95 -11.21
CA GLU A 129 -16.44 38.56 -12.54
C GLU A 129 -15.44 39.72 -12.58
N LYS A 130 -15.42 40.58 -11.55
CA LYS A 130 -14.46 41.69 -11.46
C LYS A 130 -13.02 41.18 -11.41
N ILE A 131 -12.76 40.15 -10.61
CA ILE A 131 -11.43 39.52 -10.52
C ILE A 131 -11.03 38.93 -11.87
N VAL A 132 -11.94 38.22 -12.55
CA VAL A 132 -11.69 37.63 -13.87
C VAL A 132 -11.37 38.70 -14.90
N ASN A 133 -12.16 39.78 -14.96
CA ASN A 133 -11.93 40.88 -15.89
C ASN A 133 -10.57 41.56 -15.66
N LEU A 134 -10.16 41.74 -14.41
CA LEU A 134 -8.82 42.24 -14.08
C LEU A 134 -7.73 41.24 -14.48
N ALA A 135 -7.97 39.94 -14.28
CA ALA A 135 -7.01 38.88 -14.55
C ALA A 135 -6.65 38.74 -16.04
N VAL A 136 -7.59 39.04 -16.95
CA VAL A 136 -7.39 38.93 -18.41
C VAL A 136 -6.18 39.75 -18.86
N ASP A 137 -6.07 41.01 -18.43
CA ASP A 137 -5.00 41.91 -18.89
C ASP A 137 -3.65 41.68 -18.17
N LEU A 138 -3.62 40.84 -17.15
CA LEU A 138 -2.43 40.58 -16.33
C LEU A 138 -1.65 39.36 -16.84
N GLY A 139 -0.32 39.46 -16.80
CA GLY A 139 0.56 38.30 -16.97
C GLY A 139 0.48 37.35 -15.76
N PRO A 140 1.05 36.13 -15.86
CA PRO A 140 0.79 35.09 -14.85
C PRO A 140 1.29 35.42 -13.44
N VAL A 141 2.34 36.23 -13.30
CA VAL A 141 2.88 36.65 -11.99
C VAL A 141 1.93 37.64 -11.32
N GLU A 142 1.49 38.66 -12.05
CA GLU A 142 0.55 39.67 -11.56
C GLU A 142 -0.83 39.06 -11.31
N ARG A 143 -1.26 38.13 -12.17
CA ARG A 143 -2.49 37.35 -12.01
C ARG A 143 -2.43 36.51 -10.72
N ALA A 144 -1.33 35.80 -10.48
CA ALA A 144 -1.16 35.05 -9.23
C ALA A 144 -1.16 35.97 -7.99
N ARG A 145 -0.61 37.19 -8.10
CA ARG A 145 -0.65 38.19 -7.02
C ARG A 145 -2.07 38.71 -6.77
N LEU A 146 -2.84 38.99 -7.82
CA LEU A 146 -4.24 39.37 -7.72
C LEU A 146 -5.05 38.33 -6.92
N LEU A 147 -4.81 37.04 -7.20
CA LEU A 147 -5.45 35.93 -6.48
C LEU A 147 -4.95 35.85 -5.03
N TYR A 148 -3.64 35.99 -4.80
CA TYR A 148 -3.02 35.96 -3.48
C TYR A 148 -3.57 37.03 -2.53
N ASP A 149 -3.76 38.25 -3.05
CA ASP A 149 -4.21 39.42 -2.28
C ASP A 149 -5.74 39.46 -2.09
N SER A 150 -6.50 38.59 -2.78
CA SER A 150 -7.96 38.57 -2.73
C SER A 150 -8.49 37.92 -1.44
N ARG A 151 -9.03 38.75 -0.54
CA ARG A 151 -9.77 38.27 0.64
C ARG A 151 -11.07 37.56 0.27
N PHE A 152 -11.72 37.98 -0.82
CA PHE A 152 -12.95 37.35 -1.30
C PHE A 152 -12.74 35.87 -1.64
N LEU A 153 -11.67 35.56 -2.41
CA LEU A 153 -11.33 34.18 -2.76
C LEU A 153 -10.90 33.37 -1.53
N GLU A 154 -10.16 34.00 -0.62
CA GLU A 154 -9.77 33.39 0.65
C GLU A 154 -10.99 33.01 1.49
N GLU A 155 -11.90 33.93 1.74
CA GLU A 155 -13.11 33.68 2.55
C GLU A 155 -13.98 32.61 1.92
N ALA A 156 -14.21 32.67 0.60
CA ALA A 156 -15.00 31.67 -0.12
C ALA A 156 -14.38 30.27 -0.03
N HIS A 157 -13.05 30.15 -0.21
CA HIS A 157 -12.32 28.89 -0.09
C HIS A 157 -12.36 28.35 1.32
N MET A 158 -12.06 29.19 2.32
CA MET A 158 -11.96 28.75 3.71
C MET A 158 -13.31 28.31 4.28
N ASP A 159 -14.39 28.97 3.89
CA ASP A 159 -15.75 28.56 4.22
C ASP A 159 -16.04 27.16 3.64
N ALA A 160 -15.81 26.96 2.34
CA ALA A 160 -16.01 25.66 1.71
C ALA A 160 -15.08 24.54 2.22
N ALA A 161 -13.83 24.86 2.54
CA ALA A 161 -12.88 23.91 3.12
C ALA A 161 -13.23 23.49 4.55
N SER A 162 -14.09 24.26 5.23
CA SER A 162 -14.61 23.90 6.55
C SER A 162 -15.83 22.98 6.47
N GLU A 163 -16.39 22.81 5.27
CA GLU A 163 -17.42 21.81 4.96
C GLU A 163 -16.80 20.49 4.45
N GLY A 164 -17.61 19.43 4.42
CA GLY A 164 -17.20 18.09 3.98
C GLY A 164 -17.41 17.01 5.04
N CYS A 165 -17.13 15.76 4.67
CA CYS A 165 -17.36 14.59 5.53
C CYS A 165 -16.10 14.10 6.25
N SER A 166 -14.94 14.69 5.93
CA SER A 166 -13.64 14.29 6.48
C SER A 166 -13.15 15.21 7.61
N ILE A 167 -12.15 14.73 8.36
CA ILE A 167 -11.43 15.58 9.32
C ILE A 167 -10.53 16.51 8.52
N VAL A 168 -10.78 17.80 8.68
CA VAL A 168 -10.02 18.86 8.04
C VAL A 168 -8.58 18.89 8.60
N PRO A 169 -7.55 18.69 7.77
CA PRO A 169 -6.16 18.73 8.22
C PRO A 169 -5.73 20.17 8.54
N LEU A 170 -4.75 20.30 9.44
CA LEU A 170 -4.17 21.62 9.74
C LEU A 170 -3.35 22.13 8.53
N PRO A 171 -3.22 23.46 8.33
CA PRO A 171 -2.39 24.02 7.25
C PRO A 171 -0.93 23.53 7.24
N GLN A 172 -0.39 23.10 8.39
CA GLN A 172 0.96 22.55 8.51
C GLN A 172 1.11 21.09 8.07
N GLU A 173 0.01 20.35 7.97
CA GLU A 173 0.06 18.94 7.57
C GLU A 173 0.28 18.84 6.06
N GLU A 174 1.22 17.98 5.64
CA GLU A 174 1.51 17.82 4.23
C GLU A 174 0.31 17.19 3.50
N CYS A 175 -0.29 17.93 2.57
CA CYS A 175 -1.30 17.39 1.69
C CYS A 175 -0.64 16.53 0.61
N GLY A 176 -0.82 15.21 0.70
CA GLY A 176 -0.26 14.23 -0.24
C GLY A 176 -0.96 14.15 -1.60
N PHE A 177 -1.93 15.04 -1.87
CA PHE A 177 -2.77 15.02 -3.07
C PHE A 177 -2.63 16.30 -3.89
N HIS A 178 -2.98 16.22 -5.17
CA HIS A 178 -2.95 17.34 -6.09
C HIS A 178 -4.18 17.38 -6.98
N PHE A 179 -4.77 18.58 -7.12
CA PHE A 179 -5.91 18.85 -8.00
C PHE A 179 -5.45 19.31 -9.38
N ILE A 180 -6.17 18.85 -10.41
CA ILE A 180 -5.91 19.15 -11.82
C ILE A 180 -7.24 19.44 -12.50
N ALA A 181 -7.29 20.46 -13.34
CA ALA A 181 -8.45 20.77 -14.17
C ALA A 181 -8.21 20.39 -15.63
N PHE A 182 -9.19 19.76 -16.25
CA PHE A 182 -9.27 19.59 -17.71
C PHE A 182 -10.48 20.35 -18.23
N VAL A 183 -10.31 21.12 -19.31
CA VAL A 183 -11.40 21.88 -19.93
C VAL A 183 -11.33 21.74 -21.45
N LYS A 184 -12.46 21.41 -22.07
CA LYS A 184 -12.64 21.51 -23.51
C LYS A 184 -13.15 22.91 -23.85
N LYS A 185 -12.35 23.69 -24.58
CA LYS A 185 -12.67 25.03 -25.06
C LYS A 185 -12.34 25.14 -26.55
N ASP A 186 -13.30 25.59 -27.36
CA ASP A 186 -13.17 25.74 -28.81
C ASP A 186 -12.64 24.48 -29.52
N GLY A 187 -13.18 23.32 -29.13
CA GLY A 187 -12.77 22.01 -29.68
C GLY A 187 -11.43 21.49 -29.17
N LYS A 188 -10.70 22.24 -28.33
CA LYS A 188 -9.38 21.87 -27.79
C LYS A 188 -9.46 21.50 -26.32
N VAL A 189 -8.76 20.45 -25.93
CA VAL A 189 -8.68 19.99 -24.54
C VAL A 189 -7.43 20.56 -23.90
N TRP A 190 -7.61 21.26 -22.79
CA TRP A 190 -6.55 21.90 -22.02
C TRP A 190 -6.45 21.28 -20.64
N GLU A 191 -5.23 21.00 -20.22
CA GLU A 191 -4.90 20.71 -18.82
C GLU A 191 -4.40 22.00 -18.15
N LEU A 192 -5.08 22.39 -17.08
CA LEU A 192 -4.87 23.65 -16.39
C LEU A 192 -4.48 23.36 -14.94
N ASN A 193 -3.18 23.41 -14.69
CA ASN A 193 -2.58 23.18 -13.38
C ASN A 193 -1.70 24.38 -13.01
N GLY A 194 -2.01 25.03 -11.88
CA GLY A 194 -1.28 26.22 -11.45
C GLY A 194 0.14 25.93 -10.94
N GLY A 195 0.49 24.66 -10.69
CA GLY A 195 1.84 24.23 -10.31
C GLY A 195 2.81 24.06 -11.48
N MET A 196 2.30 24.03 -12.72
CA MET A 196 3.12 23.85 -13.92
C MET A 196 3.62 25.21 -14.46
N ASN A 197 4.47 25.18 -15.48
CA ASN A 197 4.99 26.39 -16.12
C ASN A 197 3.95 27.12 -17.01
N GLY A 198 2.82 26.48 -17.32
CA GLY A 198 1.80 27.02 -18.20
C GLY A 198 0.64 26.05 -18.45
N PRO A 199 -0.37 26.48 -19.23
CA PRO A 199 -1.43 25.59 -19.69
C PRO A 199 -0.87 24.56 -20.68
N LEU A 200 -1.34 23.32 -20.60
CA LEU A 200 -0.92 22.24 -21.50
C LEU A 200 -2.06 21.90 -22.48
N LEU A 201 -1.82 22.10 -23.78
CA LEU A 201 -2.73 21.64 -24.83
C LEU A 201 -2.58 20.12 -24.99
N ARG A 202 -3.69 19.39 -24.79
CA ARG A 202 -3.74 17.93 -24.94
C ARG A 202 -4.11 17.49 -26.36
N GLY A 203 -4.79 18.35 -27.11
CA GLY A 203 -5.16 18.12 -28.51
C GLY A 203 -6.56 18.63 -28.84
N GLU A 204 -7.09 18.25 -29.99
CA GLU A 204 -8.46 18.54 -30.44
C GLU A 204 -9.38 17.35 -30.15
N LEU A 205 -10.64 17.63 -29.82
CA LEU A 205 -11.66 16.65 -29.46
C LEU A 205 -13.02 17.08 -29.98
N GLU A 206 -13.64 16.27 -30.85
CA GLU A 206 -15.01 16.53 -31.32
C GLU A 206 -16.06 16.15 -30.28
N GLY A 207 -15.88 15.00 -29.62
CA GLY A 207 -16.74 14.48 -28.54
C GLY A 207 -16.55 15.22 -27.20
N ASP A 208 -16.86 14.57 -26.10
CA ASP A 208 -16.71 15.16 -24.76
C ASP A 208 -15.68 14.39 -23.91
N LEU A 209 -15.37 14.90 -22.71
CA LEU A 209 -14.24 14.41 -21.92
C LEU A 209 -14.41 13.02 -21.30
N LEU A 210 -15.64 12.48 -21.23
CA LEU A 210 -15.83 11.06 -20.82
C LEU A 210 -16.12 10.13 -22.01
N GLY A 211 -15.95 10.59 -23.25
CA GLY A 211 -15.79 9.67 -24.39
C GLY A 211 -14.44 8.97 -24.31
N GLU A 212 -14.25 7.89 -25.08
CA GLU A 212 -12.99 7.13 -25.09
C GLU A 212 -11.77 8.03 -25.37
N GLU A 213 -11.83 8.83 -26.43
CA GLU A 213 -10.77 9.78 -26.79
C GLU A 213 -10.57 10.86 -25.72
N GLY A 214 -11.66 11.39 -25.15
CA GLY A 214 -11.60 12.37 -24.07
C GLY A 214 -10.91 11.84 -22.81
N LEU A 215 -11.18 10.58 -22.45
CA LEU A 215 -10.55 9.91 -21.31
C LEU A 215 -9.05 9.66 -21.58
N ASP A 216 -8.70 9.20 -22.79
CA ASP A 216 -7.30 8.99 -23.22
C ASP A 216 -6.48 10.29 -23.14
N MET A 217 -7.08 11.41 -23.55
CA MET A 217 -6.44 12.73 -23.50
C MET A 217 -6.30 13.28 -22.08
N THR A 218 -7.11 12.83 -21.13
CA THR A 218 -7.22 13.40 -19.78
C THR A 218 -6.80 12.41 -18.69
N VAL A 219 -7.76 11.71 -18.09
CA VAL A 219 -7.59 10.98 -16.83
C VAL A 219 -6.94 9.61 -17.00
N ARG A 220 -6.92 9.02 -18.20
CA ARG A 220 -6.46 7.64 -18.38
C ARG A 220 -4.97 7.45 -18.13
N GLU A 221 -4.16 8.46 -18.46
CA GLU A 221 -2.75 8.49 -18.12
C GLU A 221 -2.53 8.41 -16.59
N PHE A 222 -3.34 9.13 -15.82
CA PHE A 222 -3.31 9.08 -14.35
C PHE A 222 -3.81 7.75 -13.81
N LEU A 223 -4.82 7.14 -14.44
CA LEU A 223 -5.29 5.80 -14.06
C LEU A 223 -4.21 4.74 -14.34
N HIS A 224 -3.50 4.83 -15.45
CA HIS A 224 -2.37 3.94 -15.74
C HIS A 224 -1.19 4.16 -14.81
N ALA A 225 -0.89 5.42 -14.47
CA ALA A 225 0.08 5.74 -13.43
C ALA A 225 -0.38 5.17 -12.09
N ALA A 226 -1.66 5.31 -11.74
CA ALA A 226 -2.25 4.75 -10.53
C ALA A 226 -2.14 3.24 -10.52
N ASP A 227 -2.43 2.51 -11.59
CA ASP A 227 -2.25 1.06 -11.64
C ASP A 227 -0.79 0.68 -11.36
N LYS A 228 0.17 1.39 -11.98
CA LYS A 228 1.60 1.17 -11.75
C LYS A 228 2.04 1.52 -10.33
N GLU A 229 1.58 2.63 -9.76
CA GLU A 229 1.93 3.11 -8.41
C GLU A 229 1.16 2.36 -7.30
N VAL A 230 -0.07 1.90 -7.55
CA VAL A 230 -0.84 1.01 -6.67
C VAL A 230 -0.21 -0.39 -6.66
N HIS A 231 0.41 -0.80 -7.76
CA HIS A 231 1.34 -1.93 -7.78
C HIS A 231 2.68 -1.63 -7.08
N ARG A 232 2.95 -0.38 -6.67
CA ARG A 232 4.01 0.02 -5.72
C ARG A 232 3.54 0.18 -4.27
N GLY A 233 2.53 -0.59 -3.85
CA GLY A 233 2.04 -0.58 -2.48
C GLY A 233 3.16 -0.80 -1.43
N MET A 234 3.00 -0.23 -0.24
CA MET A 234 3.93 -0.48 0.86
C MET A 234 3.69 -1.86 1.45
N ILE A 235 4.75 -2.64 1.63
CA ILE A 235 4.70 -3.94 2.31
C ILE A 235 5.41 -3.82 3.66
N LEU A 236 4.68 -4.12 4.73
CA LEU A 236 5.20 -4.21 6.08
C LEU A 236 5.76 -5.60 6.33
N ILE A 237 7.06 -5.70 6.60
CA ILE A 237 7.74 -6.97 6.86
C ILE A 237 8.19 -6.99 8.31
N THR A 238 7.56 -7.85 9.10
CA THR A 238 7.98 -8.11 10.48
C THR A 238 9.21 -9.00 10.53
N GLY A 239 10.03 -8.86 11.58
CA GLY A 239 11.25 -9.63 11.73
C GLY A 239 12.20 -9.48 10.53
N ALA A 240 12.24 -8.29 9.92
CA ALA A 240 12.96 -8.03 8.66
C ALA A 240 14.48 -8.25 8.78
N THR A 241 15.04 -8.16 9.98
CA THR A 241 16.44 -8.48 10.27
C THR A 241 16.67 -9.95 10.66
N GLY A 242 15.60 -10.75 10.79
CA GLY A 242 15.66 -12.17 11.13
C GLY A 242 15.70 -13.09 9.89
N LYS A 243 15.77 -14.41 10.11
CA LYS A 243 15.93 -15.40 9.03
C LYS A 243 14.77 -15.38 8.02
N GLN A 244 13.53 -15.37 8.51
CA GLN A 244 12.33 -15.40 7.67
C GLN A 244 12.08 -14.05 6.97
N GLY A 245 11.88 -12.96 7.74
CA GLY A 245 11.63 -11.63 7.18
C GLY A 245 12.77 -11.13 6.29
N GLY A 246 14.02 -11.37 6.68
CA GLY A 246 15.19 -11.03 5.86
C GLY A 246 15.24 -11.79 4.53
N SER A 247 14.80 -13.04 4.52
CA SER A 247 14.67 -13.84 3.29
C SER A 247 13.59 -13.29 2.34
N VAL A 248 12.45 -12.82 2.88
CA VAL A 248 11.42 -12.13 2.09
C VAL A 248 11.99 -10.85 1.47
N VAL A 249 12.64 -10.00 2.27
CA VAL A 249 13.27 -8.76 1.79
C VAL A 249 14.28 -9.07 0.68
N LYS A 250 15.15 -10.07 0.88
CA LYS A 250 16.15 -10.49 -0.11
C LYS A 250 15.48 -10.87 -1.44
N ASN A 251 14.46 -11.73 -1.40
CA ASN A 251 13.75 -12.17 -2.61
C ASN A 251 13.00 -11.03 -3.30
N LEU A 252 12.40 -10.10 -2.55
CA LEU A 252 11.74 -8.92 -3.12
C LEU A 252 12.75 -8.02 -3.84
N LEU A 253 13.94 -7.80 -3.25
CA LEU A 253 15.00 -7.02 -3.89
C LEU A 253 15.56 -7.72 -5.13
N GLU A 254 15.84 -9.01 -5.06
CA GLU A 254 16.39 -9.80 -6.19
C GLU A 254 15.43 -9.85 -7.39
N LYS A 255 14.12 -9.83 -7.13
CA LYS A 255 13.08 -9.79 -8.18
C LYS A 255 12.76 -8.37 -8.66
N SER A 256 13.49 -7.34 -8.19
CA SER A 256 13.21 -5.93 -8.46
C SER A 256 11.74 -5.57 -8.21
N ALA A 257 11.19 -6.08 -7.09
CA ALA A 257 9.79 -5.92 -6.78
C ALA A 257 9.42 -4.43 -6.66
N PRO A 258 8.28 -4.01 -7.21
CA PRO A 258 7.90 -2.60 -7.27
C PRO A 258 7.47 -2.01 -5.91
N PHE A 259 7.62 -2.73 -4.80
CA PHE A 259 7.10 -2.31 -3.49
C PHE A 259 8.10 -1.50 -2.68
N LYS A 260 7.59 -0.53 -1.91
CA LYS A 260 8.34 0.07 -0.81
C LYS A 260 8.27 -0.86 0.41
N ILE A 261 9.42 -1.22 0.95
CA ILE A 261 9.54 -2.21 2.03
C ILE A 261 9.63 -1.47 3.36
N LEU A 262 8.61 -1.63 4.21
CA LEU A 262 8.60 -1.18 5.60
C LEU A 262 9.15 -2.30 6.48
N ALA A 263 10.45 -2.25 6.76
CA ALA A 263 11.16 -3.27 7.52
C ALA A 263 11.02 -3.01 9.03
N VAL A 264 10.17 -3.80 9.71
CA VAL A 264 9.95 -3.67 11.15
C VAL A 264 11.10 -4.34 11.91
N THR A 265 11.69 -3.58 12.83
CA THR A 265 12.74 -4.05 13.74
C THR A 265 12.52 -3.46 15.13
N ARG A 266 12.90 -4.23 16.17
CA ARG A 266 12.86 -3.74 17.56
C ARG A 266 13.81 -2.56 17.79
N ASN A 267 14.92 -2.50 17.04
CA ASN A 267 15.92 -1.44 17.16
C ASN A 267 16.45 -1.06 15.77
N THR A 268 16.02 0.11 15.30
CA THR A 268 16.41 0.71 14.01
C THR A 268 17.88 1.13 13.97
N ASN A 269 18.51 1.34 15.14
CA ASN A 269 19.91 1.71 15.26
C ASN A 269 20.88 0.52 15.27
N SER A 270 20.37 -0.72 15.31
CA SER A 270 21.21 -1.92 15.31
C SER A 270 22.01 -2.06 14.00
N THR A 271 23.19 -2.67 14.09
CA THR A 271 24.06 -2.92 12.91
C THR A 271 23.32 -3.69 11.81
N ALA A 272 22.50 -4.67 12.19
CA ALA A 272 21.69 -5.45 11.24
C ALA A 272 20.63 -4.58 10.53
N ALA A 273 19.94 -3.70 11.26
CA ALA A 273 18.94 -2.81 10.68
C ALA A 273 19.59 -1.79 9.73
N LYS A 274 20.70 -1.17 10.13
CA LYS A 274 21.45 -0.22 9.28
C LYS A 274 21.97 -0.90 8.01
N LYS A 275 22.54 -2.10 8.11
CA LYS A 275 22.97 -2.90 6.94
C LYS A 275 21.80 -3.22 6.02
N LEU A 276 20.61 -3.51 6.56
CA LEU A 276 19.42 -3.80 5.76
C LEU A 276 18.96 -2.56 4.98
N ALA A 277 18.88 -1.41 5.62
CA ALA A 277 18.49 -0.15 4.97
C ALA A 277 19.46 0.29 3.87
N GLN A 278 20.76 -0.01 4.03
CA GLN A 278 21.77 0.30 3.02
C GLN A 278 21.67 -0.55 1.74
N LYS A 279 20.91 -1.65 1.74
CA LYS A 279 20.77 -2.52 0.56
C LYS A 279 19.96 -1.89 -0.57
N SER A 280 19.03 -0.98 -0.25
CA SER A 280 18.17 -0.33 -1.24
C SER A 280 17.51 0.91 -0.66
N SER A 281 17.38 1.96 -1.48
CA SER A 281 16.57 3.15 -1.16
C SER A 281 15.08 2.82 -0.97
N ASN A 282 14.62 1.65 -1.41
CA ASN A 282 13.23 1.21 -1.26
C ASN A 282 12.92 0.64 0.14
N ILE A 283 13.91 0.54 1.03
CA ILE A 283 13.73 0.05 2.39
C ILE A 283 13.61 1.21 3.37
N THR A 284 12.55 1.20 4.18
CA THR A 284 12.35 2.12 5.30
C THR A 284 12.28 1.31 6.59
N LEU A 285 13.09 1.69 7.60
CA LEU A 285 13.12 1.01 8.88
C LEU A 285 12.01 1.55 9.78
N ILE A 286 11.14 0.66 10.26
CA ILE A 286 10.10 0.99 11.23
C ILE A 286 10.47 0.38 12.58
N GLN A 287 10.52 1.20 13.63
CA GLN A 287 10.69 0.68 14.98
C GLN A 287 9.38 0.06 15.46
N GLY A 288 9.43 -1.16 16.00
CA GLY A 288 8.22 -1.85 16.43
C GLY A 288 8.44 -3.15 17.19
N ASN A 289 7.50 -3.48 18.08
CA ASN A 289 7.40 -4.76 18.78
C ASN A 289 6.11 -5.47 18.36
N LEU A 290 6.17 -6.78 18.09
CA LEU A 290 5.01 -7.57 17.67
C LEU A 290 3.97 -7.77 18.77
N GLU A 291 4.37 -7.55 20.03
CA GLU A 291 3.45 -7.51 21.17
C GLU A 291 2.58 -6.24 21.20
N ASP A 292 2.95 -5.22 20.42
CA ASP A 292 2.19 -3.97 20.28
C ASP A 292 2.02 -3.60 18.79
N PRO A 293 1.09 -4.27 18.08
CA PRO A 293 0.81 -3.96 16.68
C PRO A 293 0.33 -2.53 16.45
N ALA A 294 -0.39 -1.94 17.42
CA ALA A 294 -0.92 -0.58 17.30
C ALA A 294 0.23 0.43 17.16
N ALA A 295 1.25 0.33 18.01
CA ALA A 295 2.42 1.18 17.92
C ALA A 295 3.19 1.02 16.60
N ILE A 296 3.22 -0.19 16.01
CA ILE A 296 3.82 -0.41 14.69
C ILE A 296 3.10 0.44 13.65
N PHE A 297 1.77 0.35 13.57
CA PHE A 297 0.99 1.08 12.57
C PHE A 297 0.98 2.60 12.82
N GLU A 298 1.07 3.05 14.07
CA GLU A 298 1.29 4.47 14.36
C GLU A 298 2.65 4.96 13.84
N ASN A 299 3.71 4.20 14.06
CA ASN A 299 5.05 4.54 13.55
C ASN A 299 5.11 4.52 12.02
N VAL A 300 4.35 3.61 11.38
CA VAL A 300 4.18 3.64 9.92
C VAL A 300 3.51 4.95 9.49
N LYS A 301 2.39 5.34 10.09
CA LYS A 301 1.68 6.58 9.74
C LYS A 301 2.55 7.84 9.90
N ARG A 302 3.45 7.85 10.89
CA ARG A 302 4.39 8.97 11.10
C ARG A 302 5.49 9.07 10.04
N GLN A 303 5.84 7.97 9.37
CA GLN A 303 6.97 7.88 8.45
C GLN A 303 6.57 7.62 7.00
N ALA A 304 5.31 7.30 6.76
CA ALA A 304 4.77 6.97 5.46
C ALA A 304 3.37 7.58 5.29
N SER A 305 3.22 8.38 4.23
CA SER A 305 1.97 9.03 3.82
C SER A 305 1.01 8.09 3.06
N THR A 306 1.40 6.83 2.82
CA THR A 306 0.68 5.89 1.94
C THR A 306 0.18 4.66 2.71
N ILE A 307 -0.86 4.00 2.16
CA ILE A 307 -1.51 2.84 2.77
C ILE A 307 -0.59 1.60 2.72
N VAL A 308 -0.46 0.88 3.85
CA VAL A 308 0.15 -0.46 3.87
C VAL A 308 -0.73 -1.43 3.10
N TRP A 309 -0.24 -1.86 1.94
CA TRP A 309 -0.93 -2.77 1.04
C TRP A 309 -0.80 -4.23 1.47
N GLY A 310 0.38 -4.61 1.95
CA GLY A 310 0.69 -5.98 2.35
C GLY A 310 1.37 -6.04 3.72
N VAL A 311 1.11 -7.08 4.50
CA VAL A 311 1.83 -7.37 5.75
C VAL A 311 2.37 -8.79 5.69
N PHE A 312 3.66 -8.97 5.96
CA PHE A 312 4.28 -10.24 6.28
C PHE A 312 4.53 -10.33 7.78
N SER A 313 3.79 -11.20 8.46
CA SER A 313 3.88 -11.40 9.91
C SER A 313 4.47 -12.77 10.26
N VAL A 314 5.53 -12.78 11.06
CA VAL A 314 6.07 -13.98 11.71
C VAL A 314 5.81 -13.84 13.21
N GLN A 315 4.82 -14.56 13.72
CA GLN A 315 4.56 -14.61 15.16
C GLN A 315 5.41 -15.72 15.80
N ALA A 316 6.22 -15.33 16.78
CA ALA A 316 6.87 -16.28 17.69
C ALA A 316 5.89 -16.60 18.82
N ALA A 317 5.92 -17.84 19.31
CA ALA A 317 5.06 -18.28 20.39
C ALA A 317 5.28 -17.44 21.65
N ASN A 318 4.20 -16.88 22.22
CA ASN A 318 4.22 -16.20 23.51
C ASN A 318 3.25 -16.94 24.46
N PRO A 319 3.71 -17.56 25.54
CA PRO A 319 2.90 -18.45 26.39
C PRO A 319 1.80 -17.73 27.21
N LYS A 320 1.61 -16.42 27.03
CA LYS A 320 0.63 -15.60 27.78
C LYS A 320 -0.61 -15.19 26.99
N ASN A 321 -0.63 -15.37 25.67
CA ASN A 321 -1.81 -15.12 24.84
C ASN A 321 -2.12 -16.39 24.03
N ASP A 322 -3.34 -16.89 24.17
CA ASP A 322 -3.90 -18.02 23.40
C ASP A 322 -4.16 -17.67 21.92
N ASP A 323 -3.59 -16.58 21.41
CA ASP A 323 -3.82 -16.14 20.03
C ASP A 323 -2.92 -16.91 19.04
N GLU A 324 -3.59 -17.44 18.03
CA GLU A 324 -3.17 -18.42 17.03
C GLU A 324 -1.75 -18.23 16.42
N ARG A 325 -1.12 -19.36 16.09
CA ARG A 325 0.23 -19.44 15.48
C ARG A 325 0.16 -19.48 13.95
N LEU A 326 0.28 -18.34 13.26
CA LEU A 326 0.29 -18.32 11.80
C LEU A 326 1.38 -17.43 11.21
N LEU A 327 2.08 -17.96 10.20
CA LEU A 327 2.78 -17.16 9.20
C LEU A 327 1.71 -16.53 8.31
N CYS A 328 1.49 -15.22 8.45
CA CYS A 328 0.39 -14.52 7.78
C CYS A 328 0.93 -13.54 6.73
N VAL A 329 0.42 -13.66 5.50
CA VAL A 329 0.53 -12.63 4.47
C VAL A 329 -0.85 -11.99 4.32
N GLN A 330 -1.02 -10.77 4.81
CA GLN A 330 -2.29 -10.05 4.73
C GLN A 330 -2.23 -8.98 3.65
N LEU A 331 -3.08 -9.10 2.62
CA LEU A 331 -3.25 -8.09 1.57
C LEU A 331 -4.49 -7.25 1.89
N ARG A 332 -4.35 -5.94 2.11
CA ARG A 332 -5.46 -5.04 2.43
C ARG A 332 -5.91 -4.31 1.16
N ARG A 333 -7.22 -4.37 0.85
CA ARG A 333 -7.90 -3.45 -0.09
C ARG A 333 -8.99 -2.64 0.63
N PRO A 334 -9.33 -1.42 0.14
CA PRO A 334 -10.56 -0.72 0.55
C PRO A 334 -11.82 -1.49 0.10
N ARG A 335 -12.93 -1.26 0.83
CA ARG A 335 -14.14 -2.11 0.92
C ARG A 335 -14.87 -2.42 -0.41
N ARG A 336 -15.43 -3.63 -0.50
CA ARG A 336 -16.69 -4.00 -1.20
C ARG A 336 -17.21 -5.29 -0.55
N ARG A 337 -18.51 -5.49 -0.38
CA ARG A 337 -19.09 -6.59 0.44
C ARG A 337 -19.54 -7.74 -0.47
N GLU A 338 -19.17 -8.98 -0.19
CA GLU A 338 -19.84 -10.17 -0.76
C GLU A 338 -19.48 -11.43 0.06
N ILE A 339 -20.51 -12.22 0.41
CA ILE A 339 -20.44 -13.41 1.28
C ILE A 339 -20.92 -14.63 0.49
N ARG A 340 -20.16 -15.74 0.47
CA ARG A 340 -20.66 -17.11 0.17
C ARG A 340 -19.88 -18.19 0.95
N PRO A 341 -20.47 -19.37 1.24
CA PRO A 341 -19.99 -20.32 2.27
C PRO A 341 -19.05 -21.43 1.74
N LYS A 342 -18.28 -22.04 2.67
CA LYS A 342 -17.18 -23.02 2.50
C LYS A 342 -17.63 -24.49 2.41
N PRO A 343 -16.73 -25.38 1.93
CA PRO A 343 -16.56 -26.72 2.48
C PRO A 343 -15.12 -26.98 3.02
N ASN A 344 -15.07 -27.54 4.24
CA ASN A 344 -14.03 -28.22 5.05
C ASN A 344 -12.53 -27.79 5.10
N PRO A 345 -11.87 -27.85 6.28
CA PRO A 345 -10.52 -27.33 6.51
C PRO A 345 -9.42 -28.41 6.51
N SER A 346 -8.22 -28.01 6.10
CA SER A 346 -6.94 -28.65 6.36
C SER A 346 -5.93 -27.53 6.69
N PRO A 347 -4.75 -27.79 7.28
CA PRO A 347 -3.86 -26.76 7.85
C PRO A 347 -3.35 -25.76 6.81
N THR A 348 -3.71 -24.49 6.95
CA THR A 348 -3.66 -23.51 5.83
C THR A 348 -2.85 -22.24 6.14
N PHE A 349 -2.06 -21.76 5.17
CA PHE A 349 -1.59 -20.38 5.07
C PHE A 349 -2.81 -19.44 5.04
N HIS A 350 -3.06 -18.64 6.06
CA HIS A 350 -4.24 -17.78 6.07
C HIS A 350 -3.96 -16.43 5.39
N PHE A 351 -4.60 -16.19 4.24
CA PHE A 351 -4.98 -14.84 3.83
C PHE A 351 -6.32 -14.55 4.52
N PRO A 352 -6.40 -13.62 5.49
CA PRO A 352 -7.65 -13.37 6.19
C PRO A 352 -8.74 -12.92 5.22
N THR A 353 -9.91 -13.55 5.33
CA THR A 353 -11.13 -13.13 4.65
C THR A 353 -11.75 -11.92 5.37
N ARG A 354 -12.41 -11.08 4.59
CA ARG A 354 -12.93 -9.71 4.81
C ARG A 354 -13.64 -9.33 6.13
N ASP A 355 -13.81 -10.22 7.11
CA ASP A 355 -14.74 -10.01 8.23
C ASP A 355 -14.14 -10.08 9.64
N ARG A 356 -12.82 -10.06 9.80
CA ARG A 356 -12.21 -10.07 11.14
C ARG A 356 -11.18 -8.97 11.32
N GLU A 357 -11.66 -7.85 11.86
CA GLU A 357 -10.97 -7.12 12.92
C GLU A 357 -11.99 -6.23 13.65
N ALA A 358 -11.95 -6.29 14.99
CA ALA A 358 -12.74 -5.55 15.98
C ALA A 358 -14.23 -5.92 16.16
N SER A 359 -14.47 -7.03 16.87
CA SER A 359 -15.48 -7.00 17.96
C SER A 359 -15.02 -7.93 19.08
N GLU A 360 -14.63 -7.30 20.20
CA GLU A 360 -14.53 -7.92 21.51
C GLU A 360 -15.93 -8.46 21.88
N THR A 361 -16.18 -9.74 21.63
CA THR A 361 -17.11 -10.64 22.35
C THR A 361 -17.40 -11.85 21.45
N LYS A 362 -16.72 -12.98 21.67
CA LYS A 362 -17.20 -14.28 21.19
C LYS A 362 -17.30 -15.31 22.30
N SER A 363 -18.46 -15.94 22.35
CA SER A 363 -18.90 -16.86 23.39
C SER A 363 -18.11 -18.19 23.34
N LYS A 364 -18.04 -18.87 24.50
CA LYS A 364 -17.28 -20.12 24.71
C LYS A 364 -17.55 -21.26 23.70
N ARG A 365 -18.64 -21.25 22.91
CA ARG A 365 -19.01 -22.36 22.00
C ARG A 365 -18.38 -22.28 20.60
N ASP A 366 -17.84 -21.14 20.18
CA ASP A 366 -17.21 -21.01 18.85
C ASP A 366 -15.69 -21.32 18.86
N ARG A 367 -15.13 -21.69 20.02
CA ARG A 367 -13.70 -22.03 20.18
C ARG A 367 -13.35 -23.45 19.74
N ASP A 368 -14.33 -24.34 19.58
CA ASP A 368 -14.08 -25.77 19.35
C ASP A 368 -13.90 -26.15 17.86
N GLY A 369 -13.93 -25.19 16.92
CA GLY A 369 -13.86 -25.43 15.47
C GLY A 369 -12.66 -24.84 14.73
N MET A 370 -11.66 -24.30 15.44
CA MET A 370 -10.48 -23.66 14.84
C MET A 370 -9.24 -24.55 15.03
N ASP A 371 -8.57 -24.87 13.93
CA ASP A 371 -7.54 -25.91 13.81
C ASP A 371 -6.21 -25.49 14.48
N ASN A 372 -5.80 -26.23 15.52
CA ASN A 372 -4.66 -25.92 16.39
C ASN A 372 -3.31 -26.40 15.80
N SER A 373 -3.01 -26.06 14.55
CA SER A 373 -1.76 -26.51 13.92
C SER A 373 -0.53 -25.83 14.54
N PRO A 374 0.50 -26.56 14.97
CA PRO A 374 1.69 -26.02 15.61
C PRO A 374 2.72 -25.45 14.60
N SER A 375 3.80 -24.87 15.12
CA SER A 375 4.87 -24.19 14.37
C SER A 375 5.47 -25.07 13.26
N ARG A 376 5.73 -24.49 12.08
CA ARG A 376 6.34 -25.20 10.94
C ARG A 376 7.71 -25.80 11.26
N GLY A 377 7.93 -27.03 10.79
CA GLY A 377 9.24 -27.65 10.81
C GLY A 377 10.17 -26.94 9.83
N LEU A 378 11.18 -26.25 10.36
CA LEU A 378 12.17 -25.51 9.57
C LEU A 378 13.50 -26.25 9.59
N PHE A 379 14.24 -26.21 8.47
CA PHE A 379 15.62 -26.69 8.51
C PHE A 379 16.49 -25.85 9.46
N GLU A 380 16.16 -24.57 9.64
CA GLU A 380 16.88 -23.67 10.52
C GLU A 380 16.76 -23.99 12.02
N ASN A 381 15.95 -24.99 12.39
CA ASN A 381 15.91 -25.57 13.74
C ASN A 381 17.05 -26.57 13.99
N PHE A 382 17.74 -27.04 12.94
CA PHE A 382 18.94 -27.87 13.08
C PHE A 382 20.15 -26.95 13.31
N THR A 383 20.51 -26.78 14.58
CA THR A 383 21.66 -25.99 15.02
C THR A 383 22.59 -26.84 15.89
N PRO A 384 23.90 -26.55 15.93
CA PRO A 384 24.86 -27.30 16.75
C PRO A 384 24.69 -27.07 18.26
N ASP A 385 23.89 -26.08 18.64
CA ASP A 385 23.60 -25.72 20.03
C ASP A 385 22.64 -26.71 20.72
N TYR A 386 22.37 -26.46 22.00
CA TYR A 386 21.48 -27.31 22.79
C TYR A 386 20.06 -27.37 22.23
N PHE A 387 19.55 -26.27 21.66
CA PHE A 387 18.20 -26.22 21.11
C PHE A 387 18.06 -27.15 19.90
N GLY A 388 19.03 -27.12 18.98
CA GLY A 388 19.04 -28.03 17.84
C GLY A 388 19.13 -29.50 18.24
N LYS A 389 19.95 -29.80 19.27
CA LYS A 389 20.03 -31.16 19.85
C LYS A 389 18.73 -31.63 20.49
N VAL A 390 17.96 -30.73 21.11
CA VAL A 390 16.63 -31.05 21.64
C VAL A 390 15.66 -31.35 20.50
N PHE A 391 15.68 -30.55 19.43
CA PHE A 391 14.80 -30.74 18.28
C PHE A 391 15.06 -32.08 17.55
N THR A 392 16.32 -32.43 17.31
CA THR A 392 16.71 -33.71 16.69
C THR A 392 16.30 -34.91 17.53
N THR A 393 16.58 -34.88 18.83
CA THR A 393 16.17 -35.95 19.75
C THR A 393 14.64 -36.05 19.86
N ALA A 394 13.92 -34.92 19.89
CA ALA A 394 12.46 -34.92 19.91
C ALA A 394 11.86 -35.52 18.63
N TRP A 395 12.44 -35.23 17.47
CA TRP A 395 12.06 -35.87 16.20
C TRP A 395 12.25 -37.39 16.28
N GLN A 396 13.46 -37.84 16.63
CA GLN A 396 13.79 -39.26 16.72
C GLN A 396 12.80 -40.02 17.63
N MET A 397 12.46 -39.44 18.77
CA MET A 397 11.57 -40.06 19.76
C MET A 397 10.10 -40.03 19.36
N SER A 398 9.63 -38.91 18.81
CA SER A 398 8.18 -38.66 18.68
C SER A 398 7.60 -39.19 17.37
N LEU A 399 8.34 -39.10 16.27
CA LEU A 399 7.81 -39.50 14.96
C LEU A 399 7.95 -41.00 14.68
N LYS A 400 8.76 -41.75 15.44
CA LYS A 400 8.87 -43.22 15.37
C LYS A 400 9.01 -43.78 13.94
N GLY A 401 9.84 -43.12 13.12
CA GLY A 401 10.10 -43.52 11.73
C GLY A 401 9.14 -42.92 10.69
N LYS A 402 8.10 -42.18 11.09
CA LYS A 402 7.30 -41.40 10.14
C LYS A 402 8.12 -40.27 9.52
N PRO A 403 7.90 -39.94 8.23
CA PRO A 403 8.57 -38.82 7.60
C PRO A 403 8.05 -37.48 8.13
N LEU A 404 8.92 -36.48 8.14
CA LEU A 404 8.61 -35.10 8.49
C LEU A 404 8.84 -34.21 7.28
N GLN A 405 7.84 -33.39 6.96
CA GLN A 405 7.96 -32.34 5.95
C GLN A 405 8.61 -31.10 6.57
N LEU A 406 9.66 -30.60 5.92
CA LEU A 406 10.47 -29.48 6.39
C LEU A 406 10.68 -28.47 5.26
N VAL A 407 10.87 -27.19 5.62
CA VAL A 407 11.10 -26.10 4.65
C VAL A 407 12.23 -25.19 5.09
N ALA A 408 13.02 -24.70 4.12
CA ALA A 408 14.01 -23.65 4.35
C ALA A 408 13.35 -22.26 4.42
N THR A 409 13.89 -21.36 5.24
CA THR A 409 13.47 -19.94 5.25
C THR A 409 13.71 -19.22 3.92
N SER A 410 14.68 -19.66 3.12
CA SER A 410 14.87 -19.23 1.73
C SER A 410 13.66 -19.54 0.84
N GLY A 411 13.07 -20.73 1.00
CA GLY A 411 11.84 -21.13 0.32
C GLY A 411 10.64 -20.28 0.74
N ILE A 412 10.49 -20.03 2.05
CA ILE A 412 9.43 -19.14 2.57
C ILE A 412 9.54 -17.75 1.96
N GLY A 413 10.75 -17.19 1.89
CA GLY A 413 11.00 -15.89 1.27
C GLY A 413 10.62 -15.86 -0.21
N PHE A 414 10.95 -16.90 -0.96
CA PHE A 414 10.60 -17.01 -2.39
C PHE A 414 9.09 -17.01 -2.62
N PHE A 415 8.36 -17.89 -1.91
CA PHE A 415 6.91 -18.02 -2.08
C PHE A 415 6.17 -16.79 -1.58
N THR A 416 6.62 -16.18 -0.50
CA THR A 416 6.06 -14.91 0.00
C THR A 416 6.25 -13.78 -1.02
N ALA A 417 7.45 -13.63 -1.56
CA ALA A 417 7.71 -12.63 -2.60
C ALA A 417 6.88 -12.90 -3.86
N ALA A 418 6.74 -14.17 -4.26
CA ALA A 418 5.87 -14.55 -5.39
C ALA A 418 4.40 -14.21 -5.12
N ALA A 419 3.91 -14.41 -3.89
CA ALA A 419 2.55 -14.07 -3.51
C ALA A 419 2.29 -12.55 -3.56
N PHE A 420 3.24 -11.73 -3.12
CA PHE A 420 3.14 -10.28 -3.26
C PHE A 420 3.19 -9.82 -4.72
N MET A 421 4.05 -10.42 -5.55
CA MET A 421 4.20 -10.07 -6.96
C MET A 421 3.00 -10.52 -7.83
N ASN A 422 2.30 -11.59 -7.43
CA ASN A 422 1.12 -12.10 -8.13
C ASN A 422 -0.04 -12.34 -7.15
N PRO A 423 -0.72 -11.26 -6.70
CA PRO A 423 -1.74 -11.34 -5.68
C PRO A 423 -2.99 -12.09 -6.17
N GLU A 424 -3.38 -11.98 -7.45
CA GLU A 424 -4.59 -12.64 -7.96
C GLU A 424 -4.45 -14.17 -7.99
N ALA A 425 -3.26 -14.71 -8.28
CA ALA A 425 -3.01 -16.15 -8.22
C ALA A 425 -3.01 -16.70 -6.78
N SER A 426 -2.66 -15.86 -5.80
CA SER A 426 -2.48 -16.25 -4.39
C SER A 426 -3.68 -15.92 -3.52
N LYS A 427 -4.68 -15.21 -4.07
CA LYS A 427 -5.85 -14.70 -3.36
C LYS A 427 -6.71 -15.83 -2.82
N ASN A 428 -7.08 -15.73 -1.55
CA ASN A 428 -7.94 -16.71 -0.84
C ASN A 428 -7.41 -18.16 -0.87
N HIS A 429 -6.16 -18.37 -1.27
CA HIS A 429 -5.54 -19.68 -1.35
C HIS A 429 -4.52 -19.84 -0.24
N ALA A 430 -4.50 -21.02 0.32
CA ALA A 430 -3.61 -21.33 1.41
C ALA A 430 -2.68 -22.45 0.98
N PHE A 431 -1.38 -22.20 1.08
CA PHE A 431 -0.35 -23.12 0.62
C PHE A 431 0.39 -23.76 1.79
N SER A 432 0.38 -25.10 1.84
CA SER A 432 1.34 -25.84 2.67
C SER A 432 2.69 -25.82 1.95
N LEU A 433 3.77 -25.45 2.64
CA LEU A 433 5.11 -25.33 2.04
C LEU A 433 6.03 -26.38 2.67
N ALA A 434 6.66 -27.19 1.83
CA ALA A 434 7.73 -28.10 2.19
C ALA A 434 8.78 -28.10 1.07
N GLY A 435 10.05 -28.15 1.46
CA GLY A 435 11.19 -28.35 0.55
C GLY A 435 11.57 -29.82 0.42
N ASP A 436 11.41 -30.58 1.51
CA ASP A 436 11.77 -31.98 1.59
C ASP A 436 10.88 -32.75 2.58
N GLU A 437 10.83 -34.07 2.42
CA GLU A 437 10.10 -34.99 3.28
C GLU A 437 10.98 -36.20 3.57
N LEU A 438 11.43 -36.33 4.83
CA LEU A 438 12.45 -37.30 5.22
C LEU A 438 12.08 -38.00 6.51
N THR A 439 12.50 -39.26 6.67
CA THR A 439 12.54 -39.92 7.98
C THR A 439 13.78 -39.47 8.75
N PHE A 440 13.78 -39.66 10.07
CA PHE A 440 14.96 -39.35 10.89
C PHE A 440 16.20 -40.12 10.41
N ASP A 441 16.05 -41.40 10.09
CA ASP A 441 17.16 -42.24 9.62
C ASP A 441 17.75 -41.70 8.31
N ARG A 442 16.89 -41.34 7.36
CA ARG A 442 17.35 -40.80 6.08
C ARG A 442 18.02 -39.43 6.24
N MET A 443 17.47 -38.58 7.10
CA MET A 443 18.08 -37.29 7.45
C MET A 443 19.46 -37.50 8.10
N SER A 444 19.59 -38.48 8.99
CA SER A 444 20.85 -38.83 9.65
C SER A 444 21.90 -39.38 8.69
N GLU A 445 21.50 -40.22 7.73
CA GLU A 445 22.39 -40.69 6.66
C GLU A 445 22.92 -39.54 5.80
N ILE A 446 22.03 -38.62 5.39
CA ILE A 446 22.39 -37.45 4.59
C ILE A 446 23.35 -36.56 5.37
N PHE A 447 23.05 -36.30 6.64
CA PHE A 447 23.92 -35.52 7.53
C PHE A 447 25.31 -36.13 7.61
N LYS A 448 25.41 -37.42 8.00
CA LYS A 448 26.67 -38.13 8.13
C LYS A 448 27.48 -38.18 6.83
N THR A 449 26.81 -38.36 5.70
CA THR A 449 27.47 -38.38 4.38
C THR A 449 28.08 -37.02 4.03
N LEU A 450 27.47 -35.92 4.48
CA LEU A 450 27.87 -34.56 4.11
C LEU A 450 28.78 -33.87 5.13
N THR A 451 28.67 -34.19 6.43
CA THR A 451 29.46 -33.58 7.50
C THR A 451 30.52 -34.53 8.07
N GLY A 452 30.43 -35.83 7.79
CA GLY A 452 31.31 -36.85 8.38
C GLY A 452 30.97 -37.23 9.82
N GLU A 453 30.05 -36.52 10.48
CA GLU A 453 29.67 -36.74 11.87
C GLU A 453 28.22 -37.24 12.01
N ASP A 454 27.91 -37.90 13.13
CA ASP A 454 26.52 -38.26 13.45
C ASP A 454 25.71 -37.01 13.84
N VAL A 455 24.40 -37.03 13.59
CA VAL A 455 23.52 -35.90 13.91
C VAL A 455 23.60 -35.60 15.42
N PRO A 456 23.83 -34.35 15.84
CA PRO A 456 23.90 -34.02 17.25
C PRO A 456 22.56 -34.27 17.95
N THR A 457 22.57 -35.13 18.97
CA THR A 457 21.43 -35.43 19.85
C THR A 457 21.75 -35.11 21.31
N THR A 458 20.74 -35.06 22.16
CA THR A 458 20.89 -34.93 23.62
C THR A 458 20.22 -36.09 24.38
N TYR A 459 20.26 -36.05 25.71
CA TYR A 459 19.71 -37.09 26.58
C TYR A 459 18.18 -37.20 26.42
N TRP A 460 17.71 -38.38 26.01
CA TRP A 460 16.30 -38.64 25.74
C TRP A 460 15.38 -38.35 26.93
N ILE A 461 15.83 -38.60 28.17
CA ILE A 461 15.04 -38.35 29.39
C ILE A 461 14.74 -36.86 29.55
N SER A 462 15.74 -36.00 29.28
CA SER A 462 15.60 -34.55 29.39
C SER A 462 14.61 -34.01 28.35
N VAL A 463 14.65 -34.55 27.13
CA VAL A 463 13.73 -34.18 26.06
C VAL A 463 12.33 -34.71 26.32
N TRP A 464 12.20 -35.95 26.81
CA TRP A 464 10.92 -36.50 27.24
C TRP A 464 10.25 -35.62 28.29
N LEU A 465 11.01 -35.23 29.34
CA LEU A 465 10.50 -34.34 30.38
C LEU A 465 10.09 -32.98 29.81
N MET A 466 10.87 -32.42 28.87
CA MET A 466 10.50 -31.20 28.16
C MET A 466 9.23 -31.35 27.31
N LEU A 467 9.06 -32.44 26.57
CA LEU A 467 7.87 -32.67 25.75
C LEU A 467 6.60 -32.79 26.61
N VAL A 468 6.73 -33.33 27.83
CA VAL A 468 5.63 -33.40 28.79
C VAL A 468 5.38 -32.05 29.49
N SER A 469 6.43 -31.31 29.81
CA SER A 469 6.34 -30.09 30.64
C SER A 469 6.12 -28.81 29.84
N VAL A 470 6.57 -28.78 28.59
CA VAL A 470 6.42 -27.67 27.65
C VAL A 470 5.32 -28.05 26.66
N ASN A 471 4.09 -27.67 26.99
CA ASN A 471 2.90 -28.02 26.22
C ASN A 471 3.06 -27.69 24.72
N GLU A 472 3.72 -26.58 24.39
CA GLU A 472 3.95 -26.17 23.01
C GLU A 472 4.77 -27.18 22.19
N LEU A 473 5.87 -27.68 22.76
CA LEU A 473 6.78 -28.60 22.08
C LEU A 473 6.17 -30.00 21.98
N GLY A 474 5.51 -30.45 23.05
CA GLY A 474 4.81 -31.74 23.08
C GLY A 474 3.66 -31.82 22.07
N VAL A 475 2.79 -30.80 22.04
CA VAL A 475 1.69 -30.72 21.08
C VAL A 475 2.23 -30.65 19.65
N MET A 476 3.31 -29.92 19.41
CA MET A 476 3.94 -29.83 18.10
C MET A 476 4.37 -31.18 17.55
N PHE A 477 5.15 -31.93 18.31
CA PHE A 477 5.65 -33.22 17.88
C PHE A 477 4.56 -34.31 17.83
N LYS A 478 3.54 -34.22 18.69
CA LYS A 478 2.36 -35.07 18.60
C LYS A 478 1.62 -34.84 17.29
N TRP A 479 1.39 -33.58 16.92
CA TRP A 479 0.74 -33.23 15.66
C TRP A 479 1.57 -33.60 14.43
N PHE A 480 2.90 -33.46 14.46
CA PHE A 480 3.79 -33.98 13.41
C PHE A 480 3.64 -35.49 13.21
N HIS A 481 3.42 -36.24 14.30
CA HIS A 481 3.22 -37.67 14.22
C HIS A 481 1.80 -38.03 13.73
N ASP A 482 0.77 -37.32 14.18
CA ASP A 482 -0.63 -37.71 13.98
C ASP A 482 -1.21 -37.18 12.66
N GLU A 483 -0.87 -35.95 12.26
CA GLU A 483 -1.48 -35.25 11.11
C GLU A 483 -0.46 -34.91 10.01
N GLY A 484 0.59 -34.15 10.35
CA GLY A 484 1.58 -33.66 9.39
C GLY A 484 1.04 -32.59 8.42
N TYR A 485 1.92 -32.04 7.57
CA TYR A 485 1.64 -30.84 6.77
C TYR A 485 0.97 -31.07 5.41
N GLY A 486 1.06 -32.28 4.84
CA GLY A 486 0.42 -32.64 3.57
C GLY A 486 0.77 -31.77 2.35
N ALA A 487 1.95 -31.15 2.33
CA ALA A 487 2.37 -30.28 1.23
C ALA A 487 2.72 -31.09 -0.04
N ASP A 488 2.27 -30.62 -1.21
CA ASP A 488 2.63 -31.18 -2.51
C ASP A 488 4.02 -30.68 -2.94
N ILE A 489 5.07 -31.36 -2.45
CA ILE A 489 6.47 -31.03 -2.76
C ILE A 489 6.74 -31.02 -4.28
N PRO A 490 6.28 -32.01 -5.08
CA PRO A 490 6.42 -31.95 -6.53
C PRO A 490 5.82 -30.68 -7.17
N ALA A 491 4.63 -30.24 -6.75
CA ALA A 491 4.05 -28.99 -7.23
C ALA A 491 4.87 -27.77 -6.80
N LEU A 492 5.33 -27.73 -5.55
CA LEU A 492 6.16 -26.65 -5.05
C LEU A 492 7.51 -26.57 -5.78
N LYS A 493 8.13 -27.70 -6.13
CA LYS A 493 9.37 -27.75 -6.92
C LYS A 493 9.17 -27.31 -8.37
N ARG A 494 7.98 -27.52 -8.96
CA ARG A 494 7.65 -26.93 -10.27
C ARG A 494 7.57 -25.39 -10.21
N LEU A 495 7.03 -24.85 -9.12
CA LEU A 495 6.92 -23.40 -8.91
C LEU A 495 8.25 -22.75 -8.49
N ASN A 496 9.05 -23.45 -7.71
CA ASN A 496 10.38 -23.05 -7.28
C ASN A 496 11.39 -24.19 -7.52
N PRO A 497 12.02 -24.24 -8.71
CA PRO A 497 13.04 -25.24 -8.99
C PRO A 497 14.27 -25.17 -8.07
N ARG A 498 14.47 -24.03 -7.38
CA ARG A 498 15.53 -23.82 -6.38
C ARG A 498 15.10 -24.17 -4.96
N SER A 499 13.96 -24.85 -4.77
CA SER A 499 13.52 -25.29 -3.45
C SER A 499 14.53 -26.28 -2.89
N LYS A 500 15.13 -25.94 -1.75
CA LYS A 500 16.23 -26.70 -1.15
C LYS A 500 15.72 -28.02 -0.57
N THR A 501 16.44 -29.10 -0.88
CA THR A 501 16.39 -30.33 -0.08
C THR A 501 17.16 -30.13 1.23
N PHE A 502 17.03 -31.08 2.17
CA PHE A 502 17.82 -31.02 3.40
C PHE A 502 19.33 -31.00 3.12
N GLY A 503 19.79 -31.77 2.13
CA GLY A 503 21.20 -31.80 1.74
C GLY A 503 21.69 -30.49 1.12
N ASP A 504 20.87 -29.82 0.30
CA ASP A 504 21.21 -28.51 -0.29
C ASP A 504 21.29 -27.44 0.80
N TRP A 505 20.33 -27.46 1.74
CA TRP A 505 20.34 -26.56 2.89
C TRP A 505 21.57 -26.79 3.77
N LEU A 506 21.95 -28.05 4.02
CA LEU A 506 23.10 -28.39 4.86
C LEU A 506 24.40 -27.80 4.31
N LYS A 507 24.59 -27.85 2.99
CA LYS A 507 25.77 -27.32 2.30
C LYS A 507 25.82 -25.80 2.22
N GLU A 508 24.68 -25.15 2.00
CA GLU A 508 24.65 -23.74 1.64
C GLU A 508 24.30 -22.80 2.81
N ASP A 509 23.46 -23.25 3.75
CA ASP A 509 22.82 -22.37 4.74
C ASP A 509 23.06 -22.82 6.19
N SER A 510 23.56 -24.03 6.44
CA SER A 510 23.68 -24.57 7.79
C SER A 510 24.86 -23.99 8.56
N GLN A 511 24.83 -24.19 9.89
CA GLN A 511 25.93 -23.83 10.79
C GLN A 511 26.88 -25.00 11.05
N PHE A 512 26.64 -26.15 10.41
CA PHE A 512 27.47 -27.33 10.56
C PHE A 512 28.63 -27.23 9.58
N GLU A 513 29.85 -27.38 10.09
CA GLU A 513 31.04 -27.53 9.25
C GLU A 513 31.11 -28.97 8.75
N GLY A 514 31.55 -29.16 7.50
CA GLY A 514 31.76 -30.46 6.89
C GLY A 514 33.15 -30.60 6.30
#